data_AF-A0A117V542-F1
#
_entry.id   AF-A0A117V542-F1
#
_cell.length_a   1.000
_cell.length_b   1.000
_cell.length_c   1.000
_cell.angle_alpha   90.00
_cell.angle_beta   90.00
_cell.angle_gamma   90.00
#
_symmetry.space_group_name_H-M   'P 1'
#
loop_
_entity.id
_entity.type
_entity.pdbx_description
1 polymer ?
#
loop_
_entity_poly.entity_id
_entity_poly.type
_entity_poly.pdbx_seq_one_letter_code
_entity_poly.pdbx_strand_id
1 'polypeptide(L)'
;MIPHPEIAAELARELAARRAAYPRQVERLQMTQAQADTELALCAAWGADHARYAAVLTATPPIAPIAPVALSGGFTWAQRRGALRQELDRRAQHYPRWIAQGKLDQAEATRRVTRLSAMADLYDEGHDWHDSFGTRPPFGPRFYAPDHTAPEAEALRQWWTHVHQTLATRHGSPIQEQLAL
;
A
#
# COMPACT_ATOMS: atom_id res chain seq x y z
N MET A 1 -7.89 -14.69 1.75
CA MET A 1 -7.44 -13.66 0.79
C MET A 1 -8.66 -12.88 0.32
N ILE A 2 -8.64 -11.55 0.44
CA ILE A 2 -9.76 -10.69 -0.01
C ILE A 2 -9.78 -10.65 -1.55
N PRO A 3 -10.93 -10.78 -2.22
CA PRO A 3 -10.97 -10.70 -3.68
C PRO A 3 -10.50 -9.33 -4.19
N HIS A 4 -9.63 -9.32 -5.21
CA HIS A 4 -9.14 -8.08 -5.85
C HIS A 4 -10.26 -7.10 -6.27
N PRO A 5 -11.40 -7.55 -6.83
CA PRO A 5 -12.49 -6.63 -7.16
C PRO A 5 -13.03 -5.86 -5.94
N GLU A 6 -13.01 -6.46 -4.75
CA GLU A 6 -13.47 -5.80 -3.53
C GLU A 6 -12.48 -4.72 -3.04
N ILE A 7 -11.18 -4.97 -3.17
CA ILE A 7 -10.14 -3.99 -2.86
C ILE A 7 -10.27 -2.80 -3.83
N ALA A 8 -10.42 -3.08 -5.13
CA ALA A 8 -10.61 -2.05 -6.15
C ALA A 8 -11.86 -1.19 -5.88
N ALA A 9 -12.98 -1.81 -5.49
CA ALA A 9 -14.21 -1.10 -5.15
C ALA A 9 -14.03 -0.19 -3.92
N GLU A 10 -13.31 -0.64 -2.90
CA GLU A 10 -12.98 0.16 -1.72
C GLU A 10 -12.14 1.39 -2.07
N LEU A 11 -11.08 1.22 -2.87
CA LEU A 11 -10.21 2.31 -3.32
C LEU A 11 -10.97 3.33 -4.16
N ALA A 12 -11.83 2.87 -5.08
CA ALA A 12 -12.68 3.74 -5.87
C ALA A 12 -13.66 4.55 -5.00
N ARG A 13 -14.28 3.89 -4.00
CA ARG A 13 -15.17 4.57 -3.06
C ARG A 13 -14.44 5.63 -2.24
N GLU A 14 -13.26 5.31 -1.73
CA GLU A 14 -12.43 6.26 -0.96
C GLU A 14 -12.09 7.49 -1.79
N LEU A 15 -11.62 7.30 -3.03
CA LEU A 15 -11.31 8.41 -3.95
C LEU A 15 -12.56 9.27 -4.22
N ALA A 16 -13.71 8.66 -4.48
CA ALA A 16 -14.96 9.37 -4.72
C ALA A 16 -15.41 10.16 -3.48
N ALA A 17 -15.31 9.57 -2.29
CA ALA A 17 -15.67 10.22 -1.03
C ALA A 17 -14.79 11.45 -0.77
N ARG A 18 -13.47 11.35 -0.99
CA ARG A 18 -12.53 12.46 -0.87
C ARG A 18 -12.84 13.59 -1.86
N ARG A 19 -13.09 13.25 -3.13
CA ARG A 19 -13.49 14.23 -4.17
C ARG A 19 -14.76 14.99 -3.79
N ALA A 20 -15.72 14.32 -3.15
CA ALA A 20 -16.95 14.96 -2.69
C ALA A 20 -16.75 15.82 -1.44
N ALA A 21 -15.88 15.42 -0.51
CA ALA A 21 -15.72 16.06 0.79
C ALA A 21 -14.70 17.21 0.80
N TYR A 22 -13.57 17.07 0.11
CA TYR A 22 -12.45 18.01 0.19
C TYR A 22 -12.76 19.44 -0.25
N PRO A 23 -13.55 19.70 -1.31
CA PRO A 23 -13.88 21.08 -1.68
C PRO A 23 -14.46 21.89 -0.51
N ARG A 24 -15.38 21.29 0.25
CA ARG A 24 -15.97 21.92 1.44
C ARG A 24 -14.97 22.10 2.59
N GLN A 25 -13.99 21.20 2.72
CA GLN A 25 -12.92 21.35 3.74
C GLN A 25 -11.96 22.49 3.37
N VAL A 26 -11.67 22.64 2.08
CA VAL A 26 -10.87 23.76 1.55
C VAL A 26 -11.58 25.09 1.73
N GLU A 27 -12.87 25.18 1.36
CA GLU A 27 -13.70 26.37 1.58
C GLU A 27 -13.76 26.79 3.05
N ARG A 28 -13.75 25.81 3.97
CA ARG A 28 -13.78 26.03 5.43
C ARG A 28 -12.40 26.22 6.05
N LEU A 29 -11.34 26.30 5.24
CA LEU A 29 -9.95 26.44 5.69
C LEU A 29 -9.49 25.32 6.64
N GLN A 30 -10.10 24.15 6.57
CA GLN A 30 -9.73 22.96 7.35
C GLN A 30 -8.62 22.15 6.67
N MET A 31 -8.41 22.39 5.38
CA MET A 31 -7.38 21.77 4.54
C MET A 31 -7.00 22.77 3.45
N THR A 32 -5.73 22.80 3.04
CA THR A 32 -5.30 23.58 1.87
C THR A 32 -5.59 22.84 0.56
N GLN A 33 -5.74 23.56 -0.55
CA GLN A 33 -5.92 22.93 -1.87
C GLN A 33 -4.79 21.95 -2.21
N ALA A 34 -3.53 22.33 -1.92
CA ALA A 34 -2.37 21.47 -2.17
C ALA A 34 -2.41 20.15 -1.38
N GLN A 35 -2.90 20.17 -0.13
CA GLN A 35 -3.10 18.96 0.66
C GLN A 35 -4.20 18.08 0.06
N ALA A 36 -5.33 18.68 -0.34
CA ALA A 36 -6.42 17.95 -0.99
C ALA A 36 -5.94 17.27 -2.29
N ASP A 37 -5.21 17.99 -3.13
CA ASP A 37 -4.67 17.47 -4.39
C ASP A 37 -3.68 16.32 -4.15
N THR A 38 -2.79 16.47 -3.16
CA THR A 38 -1.83 15.44 -2.77
C THR A 38 -2.53 14.16 -2.29
N GLU A 39 -3.51 14.28 -1.39
CA GLU A 39 -4.27 13.13 -0.87
C GLU A 39 -5.11 12.44 -1.94
N LEU A 40 -5.65 13.20 -2.91
CA LEU A 40 -6.36 12.64 -4.06
C LEU A 40 -5.42 11.89 -5.00
N ALA A 41 -4.24 12.45 -5.27
CA ALA A 41 -3.24 11.82 -6.12
C ALA A 41 -2.67 10.53 -5.50
N LEU A 42 -2.41 10.53 -4.18
CA LEU A 42 -2.01 9.32 -3.44
C LEU A 42 -3.09 8.23 -3.50
N CYS A 43 -4.36 8.59 -3.28
CA CYS A 43 -5.47 7.64 -3.34
C CYS A 43 -5.65 7.05 -4.76
N ALA A 44 -5.49 7.88 -5.79
CA ALA A 44 -5.51 7.42 -7.18
C ALA A 44 -4.33 6.48 -7.49
N ALA A 45 -3.13 6.78 -6.96
CA ALA A 45 -1.95 5.94 -7.12
C ALA A 45 -2.16 4.54 -6.50
N TRP A 46 -2.85 4.43 -5.35
CA TRP A 46 -3.22 3.12 -4.79
C TRP A 46 -4.08 2.30 -5.74
N GLY A 47 -5.07 2.93 -6.38
CA GLY A 47 -5.92 2.27 -7.37
C GLY A 47 -5.15 1.77 -8.59
N ALA A 48 -4.23 2.60 -9.11
CA ALA A 48 -3.37 2.24 -10.23
C ALA A 48 -2.42 1.07 -9.88
N ASP A 49 -1.80 1.13 -8.71
CA ASP A 49 -0.93 0.06 -8.23
C ASP A 49 -1.71 -1.24 -8.03
N HIS A 50 -2.90 -1.19 -7.41
CA HIS A 50 -3.76 -2.36 -7.28
C HIS A 50 -4.13 -2.97 -8.63
N ALA A 51 -4.47 -2.15 -9.63
CA ALA A 51 -4.78 -2.64 -10.98
C ALA A 51 -3.57 -3.34 -11.62
N ARG A 52 -2.35 -2.82 -11.44
CA ARG A 52 -1.11 -3.46 -11.88
C ARG A 52 -0.91 -4.82 -11.21
N TYR A 53 -1.08 -4.89 -9.88
CA TYR A 53 -0.99 -6.15 -9.12
C TYR A 53 -2.00 -7.19 -9.62
N ALA A 54 -3.27 -6.79 -9.74
CA ALA A 54 -4.34 -7.66 -10.20
C ALA A 54 -4.05 -8.21 -11.60
N ALA A 55 -3.60 -7.36 -12.53
CA ALA A 55 -3.29 -7.77 -13.90
C ALA A 55 -2.23 -8.88 -13.97
N VAL A 56 -1.19 -8.81 -13.13
CA VAL A 56 -0.14 -9.84 -13.07
C VAL A 56 -0.63 -11.13 -12.41
N LEU A 57 -1.40 -11.02 -11.32
CA LEU A 57 -1.93 -12.20 -10.62
C LEU A 57 -2.95 -12.98 -11.45
N THR A 58 -3.65 -12.31 -12.37
CA THR A 58 -4.62 -12.94 -13.28
C THR A 58 -4.03 -13.33 -14.65
N ALA A 59 -2.77 -13.01 -14.92
CA ALA A 59 -2.12 -13.34 -16.19
C ALA A 59 -1.92 -14.86 -16.34
N THR A 60 -2.11 -15.39 -17.56
CA THR A 60 -1.84 -16.80 -17.88
C THR A 60 -0.85 -16.90 -19.05
N PRO A 61 0.32 -17.55 -18.87
CA PRO A 61 0.80 -18.15 -17.63
C PRO A 61 1.16 -17.06 -16.59
N PRO A 62 1.08 -17.35 -15.28
CA PRO A 62 1.38 -16.40 -14.20
C PRO A 62 2.90 -16.18 -14.08
N ILE A 63 3.52 -15.56 -15.08
CA ILE A 63 5.00 -15.49 -15.17
C ILE A 63 5.45 -14.18 -15.83
N ALA A 64 4.88 -13.05 -15.44
CA ALA A 64 5.45 -11.75 -15.79
C ALA A 64 5.87 -11.02 -14.51
N PRO A 65 7.14 -10.57 -14.38
CA PRO A 65 7.51 -9.59 -13.38
C PRO A 65 6.58 -8.38 -13.51
N ILE A 66 5.99 -7.91 -12.41
CA ILE A 66 5.33 -6.60 -12.40
C ILE A 66 6.41 -5.58 -12.80
N ALA A 67 6.16 -4.83 -13.88
CA ALA A 67 7.10 -3.82 -14.33
C ALA A 67 7.32 -2.81 -13.19
N PRO A 68 8.58 -2.55 -12.78
CA PRO A 68 8.86 -1.63 -11.71
C PRO A 68 8.35 -0.23 -12.05
N VAL A 69 7.75 0.45 -11.09
CA VAL A 69 7.35 1.84 -11.23
C VAL A 69 7.97 2.65 -10.10
N ALA A 70 9.04 3.39 -10.44
CA ALA A 70 9.75 4.24 -9.49
C ALA A 70 8.83 5.27 -8.84
N LEU A 71 7.95 5.89 -9.65
CA LEU A 71 7.04 6.93 -9.18
C LEU A 71 5.62 6.70 -9.72
N SER A 72 4.79 5.96 -8.97
CA SER A 72 3.37 5.82 -9.28
C SER A 72 2.66 7.11 -8.87
N GLY A 73 2.12 7.84 -9.85
CA GLY A 73 1.51 9.15 -9.61
C GLY A 73 2.49 10.23 -9.11
N GLY A 74 3.80 10.06 -9.32
CA GLY A 74 4.82 10.99 -8.83
C GLY A 74 5.29 10.76 -7.38
N PHE A 75 4.75 9.74 -6.69
CA PHE A 75 5.10 9.43 -5.31
C PHE A 75 6.07 8.26 -5.23
N THR A 76 6.88 8.16 -4.18
CA THR A 76 7.66 6.95 -3.87
C THR A 76 6.77 5.86 -3.27
N TRP A 77 7.28 4.63 -3.19
CA TRP A 77 6.59 3.54 -2.49
C TRP A 77 6.30 3.92 -1.04
N ALA A 78 7.30 4.41 -0.28
CA ALA A 78 7.13 4.76 1.12
C ALA A 78 6.07 5.87 1.33
N GLN A 79 5.97 6.83 0.41
CA GLN A 79 4.92 7.86 0.46
C GLN A 79 3.54 7.26 0.28
N ARG A 80 3.33 6.42 -0.75
CA ARG A 80 2.06 5.75 -1.00
C ARG A 80 1.66 4.85 0.18
N ARG A 81 2.62 4.08 0.69
CA ARG A 81 2.45 3.16 1.82
C ARG A 81 2.15 3.90 3.12
N GLY A 82 2.89 4.98 3.40
CA GLY A 82 2.69 5.83 4.58
C GLY A 82 1.30 6.47 4.59
N ALA A 83 0.86 7.02 3.47
CA ALA A 83 -0.47 7.60 3.35
C ALA A 83 -1.59 6.58 3.54
N LEU A 84 -1.40 5.33 3.08
CA LEU A 84 -2.35 4.25 3.29
C LEU A 84 -2.48 3.87 4.76
N ARG A 85 -1.35 3.80 5.49
CA ARG A 85 -1.35 3.57 6.93
C ARG A 85 -2.00 4.71 7.71
N GLN A 86 -1.71 5.96 7.34
CA GLN A 86 -2.38 7.12 7.94
C GLN A 86 -3.91 7.08 7.76
N GLU A 87 -4.41 6.60 6.62
CA GLU A 87 -5.84 6.39 6.41
C GLU A 87 -6.40 5.30 7.33
N LEU A 88 -5.70 4.17 7.48
CA LEU A 88 -6.09 3.12 8.44
C LEU A 88 -6.13 3.65 9.88
N ASP A 89 -5.15 4.47 10.28
CA ASP A 89 -5.11 5.09 11.61
C ASP A 89 -6.26 6.08 11.81
N ARG A 90 -6.55 6.92 10.79
CA ARG A 90 -7.72 7.82 10.79
C ARG A 90 -9.02 7.05 10.99
N ARG A 91 -9.18 5.91 10.30
CA ARG A 91 -10.36 5.04 10.45
C ARG A 91 -10.44 4.43 11.85
N ALA A 92 -9.33 3.93 12.38
CA ALA A 92 -9.28 3.41 13.75
C ALA A 92 -9.68 4.46 14.80
N GLN A 93 -9.29 5.72 14.59
CA GLN A 93 -9.66 6.82 15.48
C GLN A 93 -11.12 7.27 15.32
N HIS A 94 -11.65 7.33 14.10
CA HIS A 94 -12.96 7.95 13.82
C HIS A 94 -14.13 6.99 13.75
N TYR A 95 -13.93 5.76 13.25
CA TYR A 95 -15.02 4.80 13.04
C TYR A 95 -15.75 4.44 14.34
N PRO A 96 -15.08 4.20 15.49
CA PRO A 96 -15.80 3.90 16.74
C PRO A 96 -16.81 4.98 17.11
N ARG A 97 -16.43 6.26 16.97
CA ARG A 97 -17.33 7.39 17.22
C ARG A 97 -18.46 7.46 16.20
N TRP A 98 -18.20 7.21 14.92
CA TRP A 98 -19.25 7.22 13.89
C TRP A 98 -20.25 6.07 14.06
N ILE A 99 -19.79 4.90 14.49
CA ILE A 99 -20.63 3.74 14.80
C ILE A 99 -21.53 4.05 16.00
N ALA A 100 -20.97 4.61 17.08
CA ALA A 100 -21.76 5.05 18.24
C ALA A 100 -22.81 6.12 17.89
N GLN A 101 -22.56 6.92 16.85
CA GLN A 101 -23.49 7.94 16.34
C GLN A 101 -24.47 7.41 15.29
N GLY A 102 -24.44 6.11 14.94
CA GLY A 102 -25.27 5.51 13.90
C GLY A 102 -24.95 5.99 12.48
N LYS A 103 -23.80 6.63 12.26
CA LYS A 103 -23.36 7.15 10.94
C LYS A 103 -22.66 6.10 10.08
N LEU A 104 -22.25 4.99 10.69
CA LEU A 104 -21.57 3.88 10.03
C LEU A 104 -21.97 2.57 10.71
N ASP A 105 -22.37 1.57 9.93
CA ASP A 105 -22.60 0.22 10.44
C ASP A 105 -21.26 -0.46 10.79
N GLN A 106 -21.23 -1.23 11.88
CA GLN A 106 -20.06 -1.99 12.32
C GLN A 106 -19.59 -2.99 11.27
N ALA A 107 -20.51 -3.70 10.61
CA ALA A 107 -20.12 -4.69 9.60
C ALA A 107 -19.51 -4.00 8.37
N GLU A 108 -20.06 -2.86 7.97
CA GLU A 108 -19.48 -2.02 6.92
C GLU A 108 -18.11 -1.45 7.32
N ALA A 109 -17.95 -0.94 8.54
CA ALA A 109 -16.67 -0.47 9.06
C ALA A 109 -15.58 -1.56 8.98
N THR A 110 -15.91 -2.78 9.41
CA THR A 110 -15.01 -3.94 9.32
C THR A 110 -14.64 -4.25 7.89
N ARG A 111 -15.60 -4.34 6.95
CA ARG A 111 -15.31 -4.60 5.52
C ARG A 111 -14.36 -3.57 4.93
N ARG A 112 -14.57 -2.29 5.25
CA ARG A 112 -13.75 -1.16 4.79
C ARG A 112 -12.31 -1.27 5.26
N VAL A 113 -12.12 -1.52 6.55
CA VAL A 113 -10.79 -1.70 7.15
C VAL A 113 -10.12 -2.92 6.55
N THR A 114 -10.79 -4.07 6.50
CA THR A 114 -10.21 -5.31 5.96
C THR A 114 -9.73 -5.17 4.52
N ARG A 115 -10.51 -4.52 3.64
CA ARG A 115 -10.12 -4.30 2.23
C ARG A 115 -8.93 -3.36 2.10
N LEU A 116 -8.89 -2.30 2.90
CA LEU A 116 -7.79 -1.33 2.87
C LEU A 116 -6.51 -1.92 3.50
N SER A 117 -6.64 -2.71 4.56
CA SER A 117 -5.53 -3.48 5.15
C SER A 117 -4.98 -4.49 4.16
N ALA A 118 -5.82 -5.18 3.38
CA ALA A 118 -5.33 -6.07 2.32
C ALA A 118 -4.51 -5.32 1.26
N MET A 119 -4.86 -4.07 0.93
CA MET A 119 -4.01 -3.22 0.08
C MET A 119 -2.68 -2.87 0.76
N ALA A 120 -2.68 -2.63 2.08
CA ALA A 120 -1.45 -2.38 2.83
C ALA A 120 -0.56 -3.63 2.88
N ASP A 121 -1.15 -4.80 3.01
CA ASP A 121 -0.45 -6.09 2.96
C ASP A 121 0.19 -6.28 1.58
N LEU A 122 -0.50 -5.95 0.48
CA LEU A 122 0.09 -5.97 -0.87
C LEU A 122 1.32 -5.06 -1.00
N TYR A 123 1.34 -3.91 -0.32
CA TYR A 123 2.52 -3.04 -0.30
C TYR A 123 3.65 -3.62 0.57
N ASP A 124 3.32 -4.22 1.71
CA ASP A 124 4.29 -4.85 2.61
C ASP A 124 4.88 -6.14 1.99
N GLU A 125 4.12 -6.80 1.12
CA GLU A 125 4.55 -7.95 0.30
C GLU A 125 5.22 -7.53 -1.02
N GLY A 126 5.05 -6.27 -1.47
CA GLY A 126 5.40 -5.80 -2.81
C GLY A 126 6.90 -5.48 -2.96
N HIS A 127 7.67 -6.08 -3.86
CA HIS A 127 7.62 -6.09 -5.34
C HIS A 127 7.99 -4.75 -6.04
N ASP A 128 7.89 -3.58 -5.39
CA ASP A 128 8.24 -2.25 -5.94
C ASP A 128 9.04 -1.41 -4.92
N TRP A 129 10.05 -2.03 -4.30
CA TRP A 129 10.48 -1.65 -2.95
C TRP A 129 11.48 -0.47 -2.87
N HIS A 130 12.24 -0.14 -3.92
CA HIS A 130 13.27 0.91 -3.80
C HIS A 130 12.74 2.34 -4.03
N ASP A 131 12.66 3.12 -2.96
CA ASP A 131 12.13 4.50 -2.91
C ASP A 131 12.80 5.49 -3.89
N SER A 132 14.07 5.28 -4.23
CA SER A 132 14.85 6.24 -5.04
C SER A 132 14.88 5.96 -6.55
N PHE A 133 14.67 4.71 -6.98
CA PHE A 133 14.91 4.29 -8.38
C PHE A 133 13.87 3.30 -8.92
N GLY A 134 12.90 2.85 -8.09
CA GLY A 134 11.94 1.82 -8.45
C GLY A 134 12.54 0.44 -8.65
N THR A 135 13.80 0.24 -8.28
CA THR A 135 14.48 -1.05 -8.42
C THR A 135 13.83 -2.09 -7.51
N ARG A 136 13.46 -3.23 -8.10
CA ARG A 136 12.94 -4.38 -7.36
C ARG A 136 14.12 -5.13 -6.73
N PRO A 137 13.99 -5.67 -5.50
CA PRO A 137 14.91 -6.71 -5.04
C PRO A 137 14.93 -7.83 -6.09
N PRO A 138 16.11 -8.30 -6.50
CA PRO A 138 16.19 -9.37 -7.49
C PRO A 138 15.56 -10.63 -6.88
N PHE A 139 14.35 -11.01 -7.27
CA PHE A 139 13.69 -12.23 -6.80
C PHE A 139 13.94 -13.40 -7.76
N GLY A 140 13.71 -14.62 -7.30
CA GLY A 140 13.92 -15.84 -8.10
C GLY A 140 15.41 -16.18 -8.23
N PRO A 141 15.87 -16.68 -9.39
CA PRO A 141 17.27 -17.09 -9.56
C PRO A 141 18.30 -15.98 -9.33
N ARG A 142 17.94 -14.71 -9.58
CA ARG A 142 18.83 -13.59 -9.28
C ARG A 142 18.94 -13.28 -7.78
N PHE A 143 18.03 -13.72 -6.93
CA PHE A 143 18.08 -13.42 -5.49
C PHE A 143 19.39 -13.83 -4.84
N TYR A 144 19.92 -14.98 -5.25
CA TYR A 144 21.17 -15.56 -4.75
C TYR A 144 22.38 -15.22 -5.63
N ALA A 145 22.22 -14.35 -6.63
CA ALA A 145 23.32 -13.98 -7.50
C ALA A 145 24.32 -13.10 -6.72
N PRO A 146 25.63 -13.37 -6.80
CA PRO A 146 26.64 -12.60 -6.07
C PRO A 146 26.92 -11.22 -6.69
N ASP A 147 26.44 -10.95 -7.90
CA ASP A 147 26.77 -9.79 -8.73
C ASP A 147 25.65 -8.75 -8.81
N HIS A 148 25.03 -8.45 -7.67
CA HIS A 148 24.06 -7.35 -7.59
C HIS A 148 24.71 -6.02 -7.93
N THR A 149 24.05 -5.24 -8.78
CA THR A 149 24.39 -3.82 -8.93
C THR A 149 24.19 -3.10 -7.59
N ALA A 150 24.88 -1.98 -7.36
CA ALA A 150 24.74 -1.24 -6.10
C ALA A 150 23.27 -0.86 -5.76
N PRO A 151 22.42 -0.45 -6.73
CA PRO A 151 20.99 -0.24 -6.48
C PRO A 151 20.21 -1.51 -6.13
N GLU A 152 20.52 -2.65 -6.76
CA GLU A 152 19.88 -3.94 -6.44
C GLU A 152 20.25 -4.42 -5.03
N ALA A 153 21.51 -4.25 -4.64
CA ALA A 153 21.98 -4.62 -3.30
C ALA A 153 21.35 -3.75 -2.20
N GLU A 154 21.18 -2.45 -2.44
CA GLU A 154 20.46 -1.56 -1.51
C GLU A 154 18.98 -1.94 -1.42
N ALA A 155 18.33 -2.20 -2.56
CA ALA A 155 16.93 -2.64 -2.59
C ALA A 155 16.71 -3.92 -1.77
N LEU A 156 17.62 -4.89 -1.91
CA LEU A 156 17.57 -6.15 -1.19
C LEU A 156 17.73 -5.96 0.32
N ARG A 157 18.73 -5.19 0.76
CA ARG A 157 18.97 -4.92 2.20
C ARG A 157 17.79 -4.24 2.88
N GLN A 158 17.29 -3.20 2.24
CA GLN A 158 16.22 -2.42 2.82
C GLN A 158 14.91 -3.24 2.82
N TRP A 159 14.62 -4.03 1.77
CA TRP A 159 13.48 -4.96 1.73
C TRP A 159 13.55 -6.01 2.84
N TRP A 160 14.72 -6.61 3.03
CA TRP A 160 14.94 -7.59 4.09
C TRP A 160 14.65 -7.02 5.47
N THR A 161 15.17 -5.81 5.73
CA THR A 161 14.91 -5.06 6.98
C THR A 161 13.40 -4.89 7.21
N HIS A 162 12.67 -4.49 6.16
CA HIS A 162 11.24 -4.28 6.25
C HIS A 162 10.44 -5.57 6.49
N VAL A 163 10.74 -6.64 5.76
CA VAL A 163 10.07 -7.93 5.95
C VAL A 163 10.27 -8.43 7.38
N HIS A 164 11.48 -8.34 7.91
CA HIS A 164 11.74 -8.71 9.31
C HIS A 164 10.95 -7.88 10.31
N GLN A 165 10.89 -6.55 10.12
CA GLN A 165 10.09 -5.66 10.97
C GLN A 165 8.59 -5.99 10.91
N THR A 166 8.06 -6.24 9.71
CA THR A 166 6.66 -6.59 9.50
C THR A 166 6.33 -7.95 10.11
N LEU A 167 7.16 -8.97 9.90
CA LEU A 167 6.96 -10.30 10.48
C LEU A 167 7.06 -10.27 12.00
N ALA A 168 8.03 -9.56 12.57
CA ALA A 168 8.15 -9.39 14.02
C ALA A 168 6.90 -8.71 14.61
N THR A 169 6.38 -7.67 13.93
CA THR A 169 5.15 -6.98 14.34
C THR A 169 3.92 -7.88 14.27
N ARG A 170 3.80 -8.72 13.22
CA ARG A 170 2.65 -9.60 13.01
C ARG A 170 2.65 -10.84 13.92
N HIS A 171 3.83 -11.38 14.23
CA HIS A 171 3.96 -12.69 14.88
C HIS A 171 4.61 -12.67 16.27
N GLY A 172 5.00 -11.51 16.78
CA GLY A 172 5.46 -11.35 18.17
C GLY A 172 6.88 -11.84 18.46
N SER A 173 7.61 -12.35 17.46
CA SER A 173 9.04 -12.67 17.56
C SER A 173 9.75 -12.31 16.26
N PRO A 174 10.97 -11.73 16.32
CA PRO A 174 11.85 -11.73 15.16
C PRO A 174 12.11 -13.19 14.78
N ILE A 175 11.87 -13.56 13.53
CA ILE A 175 12.33 -14.85 13.01
C ILE A 175 13.85 -14.86 13.16
N GLN A 176 14.35 -15.49 14.21
CA GLN A 176 15.77 -15.75 14.38
C GLN A 176 16.20 -16.71 13.28
N GLU A 177 16.97 -16.18 12.32
CA GLU A 177 18.03 -16.87 11.57
C GLU A 177 17.82 -18.38 11.28
N GLN A 178 16.70 -18.76 10.67
CA GLN A 178 16.65 -20.02 9.90
C GLN A 178 16.98 -19.83 8.41
N LEU A 179 17.31 -18.59 8.03
CA LEU A 179 17.79 -18.22 6.68
C LEU A 179 19.22 -17.68 6.72
N ALA A 180 20.01 -18.07 7.73
CA ALA A 180 21.46 -18.05 7.60
C ALA A 180 21.85 -19.15 6.59
N LEU A 181 21.79 -18.78 5.30
CA LEU A 181 22.53 -19.43 4.21
C LEU A 181 23.95 -18.88 4.21
#